data_AF-S4W523-F1
#
_entry.id   AF-S4W523-F1
#
_cell.length_a   1.000
_cell.length_b   1.000
_cell.length_c   1.000
_cell.angle_alpha   90.00
_cell.angle_beta   90.00
_cell.angle_gamma   90.00
#
_symmetry.space_group_name_H-M   'P 1'
#
loop_
_entity.id
_entity.type
_entity.pdbx_description
1 polymer ?
#
loop_
_entity_poly.entity_id
_entity_poly.type
_entity_poly.pdbx_seq_one_letter_code
_entity_poly.pdbx_strand_id
1 'polypeptide(L)'
;KTYPRTGSLQGFVTKDKIVEVCEKIAIVQRDNGDRGNRKHARLKYTVDDMGNDVYREKVEELLGYKFETARPFHFESNTDQFGWVTDEAGLHHFTTFVENGRVEDTPELQFKTGFKELAQMLDGTQAEFRLTANQHILISNITDEQLPTVKAHMAKYKLDNTAFSGLRLSSAACVAFPTCGLAMAESERYLPVLITKLEEGLEEY
;
A
#
# COMPACT_ATOMS: atom_id res chain seq x y z
N LYS A 1 -25.06 -13.31 -4.64
CA LYS A 1 -24.13 -13.75 -3.56
C LYS A 1 -22.84 -12.95 -3.69
N THR A 2 -22.26 -12.44 -2.60
CA THR A 2 -20.98 -11.70 -2.66
C THR A 2 -19.85 -12.51 -2.03
N TYR A 3 -18.62 -12.38 -2.52
CA TYR A 3 -17.46 -13.14 -2.04
C TYR A 3 -16.14 -12.42 -2.33
N PRO A 4 -15.09 -12.57 -1.50
CA PRO A 4 -13.73 -12.15 -1.87
C PRO A 4 -13.16 -13.10 -2.94
N ARG A 5 -12.22 -12.60 -3.75
CA ARG A 5 -11.59 -13.35 -4.83
C ARG A 5 -10.19 -12.81 -5.09
N THR A 6 -9.21 -13.70 -5.24
CA THR A 6 -7.84 -13.35 -5.65
C THR A 6 -7.79 -13.01 -7.15
N GLY A 7 -6.71 -12.35 -7.58
CA GLY A 7 -6.46 -12.12 -9.00
C GLY A 7 -6.16 -13.42 -9.75
N SER A 8 -6.59 -13.50 -11.01
CA SER A 8 -6.25 -14.60 -11.91
C SER A 8 -5.15 -14.16 -12.86
N LEU A 9 -4.09 -14.96 -12.98
CA LEU A 9 -2.97 -14.70 -13.87
C LEU A 9 -3.43 -14.75 -15.33
N GLN A 10 -3.16 -13.69 -16.09
CA GLN A 10 -3.55 -13.60 -17.51
C GLN A 10 -2.41 -14.04 -18.44
N GLY A 11 -1.16 -13.71 -18.09
CA GLY A 11 0.03 -14.00 -18.89
C GLY A 11 1.08 -12.93 -18.69
N PHE A 12 1.93 -12.73 -19.70
CA PHE A 12 2.98 -11.73 -19.72
C PHE A 12 2.84 -10.79 -20.92
N VAL A 13 3.24 -9.53 -20.74
CA VAL A 13 3.44 -8.54 -21.81
C VAL A 13 4.68 -7.71 -21.52
N THR A 14 5.30 -7.19 -22.57
CA THR A 14 6.44 -6.27 -22.45
C THR A 14 6.01 -4.89 -21.94
N LYS A 15 6.96 -4.14 -21.36
CA LYS A 15 6.71 -2.85 -20.70
C LYS A 15 6.04 -1.82 -21.63
N ASP A 16 6.43 -1.80 -22.90
CA ASP A 16 5.89 -0.91 -23.93
C ASP A 16 4.39 -1.13 -24.21
N LYS A 17 3.86 -2.31 -23.86
CA LYS A 17 2.45 -2.68 -24.10
C LYS A 17 1.53 -2.43 -22.91
N ILE A 18 2.07 -2.06 -21.74
CA ILE A 18 1.30 -2.09 -20.48
C ILE A 18 0.07 -1.18 -20.50
N VAL A 19 0.21 0.03 -21.07
CA VAL A 19 -0.87 1.03 -21.09
C VAL A 19 -2.03 0.55 -21.96
N GLU A 20 -1.72 0.05 -23.17
CA GLU A 20 -2.72 -0.50 -24.09
C GLU A 20 -3.45 -1.70 -23.47
N VAL A 21 -2.72 -2.61 -22.82
CA VAL A 21 -3.30 -3.78 -22.15
C VAL A 21 -4.25 -3.37 -21.02
N CYS A 22 -3.86 -2.42 -20.17
CA CYS A 22 -4.73 -1.89 -19.12
C CYS A 22 -6.00 -1.26 -19.70
N GLU A 23 -5.89 -0.53 -20.81
CA GLU A 23 -7.03 0.05 -21.51
C GLU A 23 -7.99 -1.05 -21.99
N LYS A 24 -7.48 -2.10 -22.66
CA LYS A 24 -8.35 -3.17 -23.20
C LYS A 24 -8.99 -3.99 -22.08
N ILE A 25 -8.31 -4.24 -20.96
CA ILE A 25 -8.91 -4.82 -19.75
C ILE A 25 -10.08 -3.95 -19.25
N ALA A 26 -9.91 -2.63 -19.20
CA ALA A 26 -10.97 -1.72 -18.77
C ALA A 26 -12.16 -1.71 -19.76
N ILE A 27 -11.90 -1.79 -21.07
CA ILE A 27 -12.94 -1.89 -22.11
C ILE A 27 -13.73 -3.20 -21.97
N VAL A 28 -13.05 -4.35 -21.84
CA VAL A 28 -13.74 -5.63 -21.65
C VAL A 28 -14.62 -5.60 -20.40
N GLN A 29 -14.10 -5.08 -19.28
CA GLN A 29 -14.91 -4.89 -18.07
C GLN A 29 -16.10 -3.94 -18.30
N ARG A 30 -15.88 -2.84 -19.04
CA ARG A 30 -16.92 -1.85 -19.30
C ARG A 30 -18.10 -2.47 -20.03
N ASP A 31 -17.81 -3.30 -21.03
CA ASP A 31 -18.79 -3.84 -21.98
C ASP A 31 -19.46 -5.13 -21.49
N ASN A 32 -18.82 -5.89 -20.59
CA ASN A 32 -19.32 -7.18 -20.13
C ASN A 32 -19.71 -7.20 -18.63
N GLY A 33 -19.42 -6.14 -17.87
CA GLY A 33 -19.77 -6.06 -16.45
C GLY A 33 -21.27 -5.87 -16.21
N ASP A 34 -21.83 -6.56 -15.20
CA ASP A 34 -23.24 -6.44 -14.82
C ASP A 34 -23.60 -5.00 -14.44
N ARG A 35 -24.48 -4.37 -15.23
CA ARG A 35 -25.00 -3.01 -14.99
C ARG A 35 -26.37 -2.99 -14.32
N GLY A 36 -27.06 -4.14 -14.24
CA GLY A 36 -28.35 -4.27 -13.59
C GLY A 36 -28.24 -4.45 -12.08
N ASN A 37 -27.18 -5.11 -11.60
CA ASN A 37 -26.94 -5.34 -10.18
C ASN A 37 -25.56 -4.83 -9.73
N ARG A 38 -25.57 -3.69 -9.02
CA ARG A 38 -24.35 -3.07 -8.51
C ARG A 38 -23.49 -4.00 -7.62
N LYS A 39 -24.10 -4.91 -6.86
CA LYS A 39 -23.36 -5.84 -5.98
C LYS A 39 -22.58 -6.90 -6.78
N HIS A 40 -22.93 -7.08 -8.05
CA HIS A 40 -22.33 -8.04 -8.98
C HIS A 40 -21.48 -7.36 -10.09
N ALA A 41 -21.33 -6.03 -10.05
CA ALA A 41 -20.72 -5.24 -11.13
C ALA A 41 -19.17 -5.20 -11.16
N ARG A 42 -18.48 -5.77 -10.17
CA ARG A 42 -17.01 -5.72 -10.06
C ARG A 42 -16.37 -6.75 -11.00
N LEU A 43 -15.20 -6.41 -11.55
CA LEU A 43 -14.42 -7.26 -12.48
C LEU A 43 -14.28 -8.72 -12.06
N LYS A 44 -14.11 -9.00 -10.76
CA LYS A 44 -14.05 -10.37 -10.25
C LYS A 44 -15.24 -11.25 -10.68
N TYR A 45 -16.45 -10.67 -10.72
CA TYR A 45 -17.66 -11.37 -11.14
C TYR A 45 -17.70 -11.55 -12.64
N THR A 46 -17.33 -10.51 -13.41
CA THR A 46 -17.22 -10.60 -14.86
C THR A 46 -16.26 -11.71 -15.30
N VAL A 47 -15.11 -11.82 -14.64
CA VAL A 47 -14.15 -12.91 -14.90
C VAL A 47 -14.74 -14.28 -14.53
N ASP A 48 -15.45 -14.40 -13.41
CA ASP A 48 -16.04 -15.68 -12.98
C ASP A 48 -17.24 -16.11 -13.81
N ASP A 49 -18.08 -15.17 -14.25
CA ASP A 49 -19.24 -15.44 -15.10
C ASP A 49 -18.84 -15.86 -16.51
N MET A 50 -17.78 -15.24 -17.05
CA MET A 50 -17.26 -15.57 -18.38
C MET A 50 -16.32 -16.78 -18.37
N GLY A 51 -15.61 -17.00 -17.28
CA GLY A 51 -14.43 -17.86 -17.21
C GLY A 51 -13.15 -17.09 -17.58
N ASN A 52 -12.05 -17.42 -16.89
CA ASN A 52 -10.79 -16.69 -17.02
C ASN A 52 -10.19 -16.74 -18.43
N ASP A 53 -10.22 -17.89 -19.10
CA ASP A 53 -9.68 -18.04 -20.44
C ASP A 53 -10.50 -17.24 -21.47
N VAL A 54 -11.84 -17.28 -21.36
CA VAL A 54 -12.75 -16.52 -22.23
C VAL A 54 -12.56 -15.01 -22.02
N TYR A 55 -12.41 -14.57 -20.75
CA TYR A 55 -12.10 -13.18 -20.45
C TYR A 55 -10.77 -12.75 -21.09
N ARG A 56 -9.72 -13.56 -20.94
CA ARG A 56 -8.41 -13.31 -21.56
C ARG A 56 -8.53 -13.19 -23.07
N GLU A 57 -9.21 -14.12 -23.73
CA GLU A 57 -9.42 -14.11 -25.19
C GLU A 57 -10.09 -12.83 -25.67
N LYS A 58 -11.12 -12.32 -24.96
CA LYS A 58 -11.73 -11.03 -25.30
C LYS A 58 -10.77 -9.85 -25.21
N VAL A 59 -9.85 -9.87 -24.25
CA VAL A 59 -8.82 -8.83 -24.15
C VAL A 59 -7.85 -8.96 -25.32
N GLU A 60 -7.39 -10.17 -25.65
CA GLU A 60 -6.51 -10.45 -26.79
C GLU A 60 -7.13 -10.06 -28.13
N GLU A 61 -8.43 -10.27 -28.32
CA GLU A 61 -9.19 -9.84 -29.50
C GLU A 61 -9.09 -8.33 -29.73
N LEU A 62 -9.17 -7.53 -28.66
CA LEU A 62 -9.04 -6.07 -28.74
C LEU A 62 -7.60 -5.60 -28.91
N LEU A 63 -6.63 -6.40 -28.45
CA LEU A 63 -5.20 -6.12 -28.60
C LEU A 63 -4.67 -6.50 -29.99
N GLY A 64 -5.30 -7.48 -30.65
CA GLY A 64 -4.80 -8.05 -31.90
C GLY A 64 -3.58 -8.95 -31.72
N TYR A 65 -3.21 -9.29 -30.47
CA TYR A 65 -2.14 -10.21 -30.14
C TYR A 65 -2.45 -10.95 -28.83
N LYS A 66 -1.78 -12.09 -28.62
CA LYS A 66 -1.94 -12.91 -27.42
C LYS A 66 -0.99 -12.52 -26.29
N PHE A 67 -1.42 -12.76 -25.05
CA PHE A 67 -0.51 -12.74 -23.91
C PHE A 67 0.56 -13.82 -24.07
N GLU A 68 1.80 -13.48 -23.71
CA GLU A 68 2.85 -14.49 -23.58
C GLU A 68 2.61 -15.36 -22.33
N THR A 69 3.27 -16.51 -22.27
CA THR A 69 3.28 -17.33 -21.05
C THR A 69 3.80 -16.50 -19.88
N ALA A 70 3.10 -16.58 -18.75
CA ALA A 70 3.51 -15.88 -17.55
C ALA A 70 4.93 -16.28 -17.14
N ARG A 71 5.74 -15.29 -16.79
CA ARG A 71 7.09 -15.52 -16.26
C ARG A 71 7.00 -15.92 -14.78
N PRO A 72 7.92 -16.77 -14.29
CA PRO A 72 7.92 -17.15 -12.88
C PRO A 72 8.21 -15.93 -11.99
N PHE A 73 7.51 -15.84 -10.87
CA PHE A 73 7.73 -14.84 -9.82
C PHE A 73 7.39 -15.45 -8.46
N HIS A 74 7.89 -14.84 -7.39
CA HIS A 74 7.61 -15.23 -6.01
C HIS A 74 7.42 -13.97 -5.17
N PHE A 75 6.47 -14.01 -4.22
CA PHE A 75 6.31 -12.97 -3.23
C PHE A 75 6.92 -13.44 -1.91
N GLU A 76 7.96 -12.74 -1.45
CA GLU A 76 8.63 -13.06 -0.18
C GLU A 76 7.90 -12.44 1.01
N SER A 77 7.40 -11.21 0.87
CA SER A 77 6.68 -10.48 1.91
C SER A 77 5.72 -9.44 1.32
N ASN A 78 4.75 -9.01 2.13
CA ASN A 78 3.91 -7.84 1.91
C ASN A 78 4.11 -6.76 2.98
N THR A 79 5.10 -6.91 3.88
CA THR A 79 5.43 -5.93 4.91
C THR A 79 6.35 -4.85 4.37
N ASP A 80 6.28 -3.66 4.96
CA ASP A 80 7.24 -2.60 4.66
C ASP A 80 8.62 -2.90 5.27
N GLN A 81 9.66 -2.28 4.71
CA GLN A 81 11.04 -2.34 5.22
C GLN A 81 11.27 -1.13 6.13
N PHE A 82 11.09 -1.31 7.44
CA PHE A 82 11.24 -0.24 8.43
C PHE A 82 12.70 0.14 8.66
N GLY A 83 12.96 1.43 8.89
CA GLY A 83 14.31 1.92 9.17
C GLY A 83 15.04 2.44 7.94
N TRP A 84 16.35 2.70 8.10
CA TRP A 84 17.22 3.22 7.05
C TRP A 84 17.67 2.11 6.09
N VAL A 85 17.54 2.36 4.79
CA VAL A 85 18.11 1.56 3.70
C VAL A 85 18.87 2.49 2.76
N THR A 86 19.96 2.01 2.16
CA THR A 86 20.69 2.73 1.11
C THR A 86 20.52 1.98 -0.21
N ASP A 87 20.14 2.70 -1.26
CA ASP A 87 19.97 2.12 -2.59
C ASP A 87 21.28 2.04 -3.38
N GLU A 88 21.20 1.46 -4.58
CA GLU A 88 22.33 1.32 -5.50
C GLU A 88 22.90 2.65 -6.03
N ALA A 89 22.16 3.75 -5.91
CA ALA A 89 22.60 5.09 -6.26
C ALA A 89 23.31 5.80 -5.08
N GLY A 90 23.40 5.16 -3.92
CA GLY A 90 23.97 5.73 -2.70
C GLY A 90 23.02 6.66 -1.95
N LEU A 91 21.74 6.69 -2.32
CA LEU A 91 20.73 7.50 -1.62
C LEU A 91 20.11 6.71 -0.48
N HIS A 92 19.79 7.41 0.61
CA HIS A 92 19.19 6.84 1.79
C HIS A 92 17.68 7.05 1.83
N HIS A 93 16.99 6.03 2.31
CA HIS A 93 15.54 6.00 2.46
C HIS A 93 15.20 5.53 3.86
N PHE A 94 14.21 6.15 4.48
CA PHE A 94 13.70 5.72 5.78
C PHE A 94 12.21 5.48 5.73
N THR A 95 11.77 4.30 6.15
CA THR A 95 10.34 4.01 6.33
C THR A 95 9.93 4.28 7.77
N THR A 96 9.13 5.32 7.97
CA THR A 96 8.53 5.67 9.26
C THR A 96 7.26 4.86 9.49
N PHE A 97 7.20 4.15 10.61
CA PHE A 97 5.96 3.56 11.10
C PHE A 97 4.98 4.66 11.51
N VAL A 98 3.79 4.62 10.93
CA VAL A 98 2.67 5.49 11.28
C VAL A 98 1.47 4.59 11.58
N GLU A 99 1.08 4.49 12.84
CA GLU A 99 -0.03 3.64 13.24
C GLU A 99 -1.32 4.08 12.53
N ASN A 100 -1.92 3.17 11.76
CA ASN A 100 -3.06 3.43 10.87
C ASN A 100 -2.88 4.54 9.82
N GLY A 101 -1.66 4.99 9.56
CA GLY A 101 -1.40 6.16 8.70
C GLY A 101 -1.96 7.48 9.23
N ARG A 102 -2.31 7.55 10.52
CA ARG A 102 -2.85 8.76 11.15
C ARG A 102 -1.71 9.73 11.46
N VAL A 103 -1.53 10.74 10.60
CA VAL A 103 -0.57 11.83 10.82
C VAL A 103 -1.27 12.97 11.57
N GLU A 104 -0.99 13.07 12.87
CA GLU A 104 -1.50 14.14 13.72
C GLU A 104 -0.47 14.57 14.78
N ASP A 105 -0.78 15.66 15.47
CA ASP A 105 -0.03 16.08 16.65
C ASP A 105 -0.86 15.75 17.89
N THR A 106 -0.30 14.94 18.78
CA THR A 106 -0.77 14.63 20.14
C THR A 106 0.20 15.20 21.17
N PRO A 107 -0.16 15.26 22.46
CA PRO A 107 0.78 15.69 23.51
C PRO A 107 2.10 14.88 23.54
N GLU A 108 2.07 13.62 23.12
CA GLU A 108 3.20 12.68 23.16
C GLU A 108 3.98 12.58 21.84
N LEU A 109 3.29 12.84 20.71
CA LEU A 109 3.80 12.65 19.35
C LEU A 109 3.40 13.83 18.45
N GLN A 110 4.39 14.55 17.93
CA GLN A 110 4.18 15.72 17.07
C GLN A 110 4.46 15.35 15.59
N PHE A 111 3.80 14.30 15.09
CA PHE A 111 4.09 13.75 13.75
C PHE A 111 3.77 14.73 12.63
N LYS A 112 2.61 15.40 12.70
CA LYS A 112 2.21 16.35 11.65
C LYS A 112 3.17 17.52 11.58
N THR A 113 3.56 18.06 12.73
CA THR A 113 4.58 19.13 12.79
C THR A 113 5.93 18.63 12.30
N GLY A 114 6.37 17.44 12.74
CA GLY A 114 7.62 16.82 12.31
C GLY A 114 7.71 16.61 10.80
N PHE A 115 6.71 16.01 10.18
CA PHE A 115 6.67 15.82 8.72
C PHE A 115 6.61 17.15 7.96
N LYS A 116 5.84 18.13 8.46
CA LYS A 116 5.76 19.45 7.82
C LYS A 116 7.11 20.17 7.82
N GLU A 117 7.79 20.21 8.95
CA GLU A 117 9.12 20.84 9.04
C GLU A 117 10.16 20.09 8.20
N LEU A 118 10.08 18.75 8.17
CA LEU A 118 10.95 17.94 7.33
C LEU A 118 10.74 18.24 5.84
N ALA A 119 9.48 18.37 5.42
CA ALA A 119 9.13 18.77 4.05
C ALA A 119 9.73 20.14 3.69
N GLN A 120 9.67 21.11 4.60
CA GLN A 120 10.22 22.45 4.39
C GLN A 120 11.75 22.45 4.34
N MET A 121 12.39 21.65 5.20
CA MET A 121 13.85 21.49 5.24
C MET A 121 14.39 20.87 3.95
N LEU A 122 13.62 19.96 3.36
CA LEU A 122 13.97 19.22 2.15
C LEU A 122 13.46 19.87 0.86
N ASP A 123 12.80 21.03 0.96
CA ASP A 123 12.28 21.75 -0.19
C ASP A 123 13.42 22.18 -1.13
N GLY A 124 13.17 22.04 -2.45
CA GLY A 124 14.19 22.29 -3.47
C GLY A 124 15.27 21.21 -3.61
N THR A 125 15.16 20.09 -2.89
CA THR A 125 16.05 18.92 -3.03
C THR A 125 15.37 17.79 -3.82
N GLN A 126 16.08 16.69 -4.09
CA GLN A 126 15.50 15.49 -4.72
C GLN A 126 14.70 14.60 -3.76
N ALA A 127 14.69 14.94 -2.47
CA ALA A 127 14.00 14.17 -1.47
C ALA A 127 12.49 14.21 -1.67
N GLU A 128 11.82 13.10 -1.38
CA GLU A 128 10.37 12.99 -1.55
C GLU A 128 9.76 12.09 -0.47
N PHE A 129 8.47 12.29 -0.22
CA PHE A 129 7.69 11.32 0.56
C PHE A 129 7.03 10.31 -0.36
N ARG A 130 7.11 9.02 0.00
CA ARG A 130 6.37 7.95 -0.66
C ARG A 130 5.41 7.32 0.35
N LEU A 131 4.13 7.24 0.01
CA LEU A 131 3.13 6.60 0.86
C LEU A 131 3.07 5.11 0.53
N THR A 132 3.12 4.25 1.55
CA THR A 132 3.07 2.80 1.35
C THR A 132 1.63 2.30 1.29
N ALA A 133 1.46 1.10 0.72
CA ALA A 133 0.17 0.40 0.75
C ALA A 133 -0.21 -0.08 2.16
N ASN A 134 0.74 -0.07 3.11
CA ASN A 134 0.55 -0.44 4.51
C ASN A 134 0.35 0.78 5.43
N GLN A 135 0.01 1.95 4.86
CA GLN A 135 -0.33 3.17 5.61
C GLN A 135 0.88 3.82 6.32
N HIS A 136 2.09 3.59 5.82
CA HIS A 136 3.31 4.20 6.34
C HIS A 136 3.90 5.22 5.37
N ILE A 137 4.92 5.95 5.83
CA ILE A 137 5.54 7.04 5.07
C ILE A 137 7.03 6.75 4.93
N LEU A 138 7.49 6.68 3.68
CA LEU A 138 8.91 6.69 3.35
C LEU A 138 9.38 8.12 3.15
N ILE A 139 10.50 8.47 3.75
CA ILE A 139 11.35 9.60 3.40
C ILE A 139 12.43 9.08 2.47
N SER A 140 12.41 9.49 1.21
CA SER A 140 13.25 8.92 0.15
C SER A 140 14.25 9.91 -0.41
N ASN A 141 15.29 9.37 -1.06
CA ASN A 141 16.31 10.08 -1.81
C ASN A 141 17.15 11.06 -0.96
N ILE A 142 17.46 10.71 0.30
CA ILE A 142 18.30 11.50 1.18
C ILE A 142 19.77 11.30 0.83
N THR A 143 20.51 12.38 0.61
CA THR A 143 21.97 12.35 0.38
C THR A 143 22.78 12.14 1.66
N ASP A 144 24.04 11.75 1.51
CA ASP A 144 25.01 11.70 2.61
C ASP A 144 25.10 13.03 3.37
N GLU A 145 25.08 14.17 2.65
CA GLU A 145 25.16 15.50 3.25
C GLU A 145 23.92 15.86 4.07
N GLN A 146 22.73 15.42 3.63
CA GLN A 146 21.46 15.67 4.33
C GLN A 146 21.25 14.71 5.51
N LEU A 147 21.80 13.50 5.45
CA LEU A 147 21.50 12.41 6.36
C LEU A 147 21.63 12.77 7.85
N PRO A 148 22.69 13.45 8.32
CA PRO A 148 22.82 13.81 9.74
C PRO A 148 21.68 14.72 10.21
N THR A 149 21.33 15.72 9.40
CA THR A 149 20.26 16.68 9.71
C THR A 149 18.90 16.01 9.72
N VAL A 150 18.63 15.15 8.73
CA VAL A 150 17.37 14.39 8.66
C VAL A 150 17.25 13.44 9.85
N LYS A 151 18.29 12.69 10.20
CA LYS A 151 18.27 11.81 11.39
C LYS A 151 17.99 12.58 12.67
N ALA A 152 18.67 13.72 12.88
CA ALA A 152 18.44 14.55 14.06
C ALA A 152 17.00 15.08 14.13
N HIS A 153 16.43 15.50 12.98
CA HIS A 153 15.05 15.95 12.89
C HIS A 153 14.05 14.82 13.17
N MET A 154 14.27 13.65 12.59
CA MET A 154 13.40 12.49 12.81
C MET A 154 13.41 12.06 14.27
N ALA A 155 14.59 11.99 14.90
CA ALA A 155 14.74 11.67 16.32
C ALA A 155 14.02 12.68 17.22
N LYS A 156 14.13 13.98 16.92
CA LYS A 156 13.42 15.05 17.66
C LYS A 156 11.90 14.81 17.71
N TYR A 157 11.33 14.33 16.61
CA TYR A 157 9.88 14.09 16.48
C TYR A 157 9.48 12.62 16.64
N LYS A 158 10.42 11.75 17.00
CA LYS A 158 10.25 10.29 17.09
C LYS A 158 9.74 9.64 15.80
N LEU A 159 10.03 10.24 14.64
CA LEU A 159 9.68 9.71 13.32
C LEU A 159 10.57 8.52 12.91
N ASP A 160 11.66 8.29 13.64
CA ASP A 160 12.58 7.18 13.44
C ASP A 160 12.35 6.00 14.39
N ASN A 161 11.31 6.06 15.23
CA ASN A 161 10.99 4.95 16.11
C ASN A 161 10.43 3.76 15.32
N THR A 162 11.18 2.66 15.29
CA THR A 162 10.78 1.38 14.67
C THR A 162 10.74 0.23 15.68
N ALA A 163 10.88 0.53 16.98
CA ALA A 163 10.94 -0.46 18.05
C ALA A 163 9.54 -0.97 18.43
N PHE A 164 8.87 -1.63 17.47
CA PHE A 164 7.55 -2.23 17.63
C PHE A 164 7.59 -3.73 17.36
N SER A 165 6.61 -4.47 17.88
CA SER A 165 6.50 -5.90 17.59
C SER A 165 6.26 -6.15 16.10
N GLY A 166 6.65 -7.33 15.61
CA GLY A 166 6.33 -7.75 14.25
C GLY A 166 4.82 -7.80 13.98
N LEU A 167 4.01 -8.10 15.00
CA LEU A 167 2.55 -8.08 14.92
C LEU A 167 2.06 -6.65 14.62
N ARG A 168 2.54 -5.65 15.37
CA ARG A 168 2.14 -4.25 15.20
C ARG A 168 2.61 -3.67 13.86
N LEU A 169 3.86 -3.95 13.48
CA LEU A 169 4.43 -3.53 12.19
C LEU A 169 3.70 -4.14 10.98
N SER A 170 3.01 -5.28 11.17
CA SER A 170 2.26 -5.98 10.12
C SER A 170 0.75 -5.81 10.23
N SER A 171 0.28 -4.90 11.09
CA SER A 171 -1.14 -4.67 11.35
C SER A 171 -1.62 -3.36 10.73
N ALA A 172 -2.83 -3.39 10.18
CA ALA A 172 -3.49 -2.21 9.61
C ALA A 172 -5.00 -2.28 9.85
N ALA A 173 -5.63 -1.11 9.91
CA ALA A 173 -7.07 -0.97 10.03
C ALA A 173 -7.60 0.04 9.01
N CYS A 174 -8.86 -0.12 8.62
CA CYS A 174 -9.54 0.94 7.88
C CYS A 174 -10.01 2.03 8.85
N VAL A 175 -10.38 3.20 8.31
CA VAL A 175 -10.79 4.34 9.13
C VAL A 175 -11.98 4.00 10.04
N ALA A 176 -13.02 3.36 9.50
CA ALA A 176 -14.29 3.12 10.20
C ALA A 176 -14.88 4.40 10.83
N PHE A 177 -15.32 4.35 12.09
CA PHE A 177 -15.81 5.54 12.79
C PHE A 177 -14.67 6.52 13.13
N PRO A 178 -14.93 7.83 13.19
CA PRO A 178 -16.24 8.49 13.14
C PRO A 178 -16.68 8.98 11.75
N THR A 179 -15.87 8.77 10.71
CA THR A 179 -16.06 9.45 9.41
C THR A 179 -16.65 8.55 8.32
N CYS A 180 -16.51 7.21 8.41
CA CYS A 180 -17.08 6.30 7.42
C CYS A 180 -18.57 6.04 7.68
N GLY A 181 -19.44 6.51 6.79
CA GLY A 181 -20.89 6.28 6.86
C GLY A 181 -21.34 4.83 6.64
N LEU A 182 -20.41 3.91 6.38
CA LEU A 182 -20.67 2.47 6.21
C LEU A 182 -20.09 1.61 7.34
N ALA A 183 -19.47 2.24 8.35
CA ALA A 183 -18.88 1.53 9.47
C ALA A 183 -19.95 0.80 10.31
N MET A 184 -19.65 -0.44 10.70
CA MET A 184 -20.49 -1.26 11.58
C MET A 184 -19.87 -1.45 12.97
N ALA A 185 -18.55 -1.32 13.07
CA ALA A 185 -17.76 -1.41 14.30
C ALA A 185 -16.52 -0.51 14.17
N GLU A 186 -15.83 -0.27 15.29
CA GLU A 186 -14.53 0.40 15.29
C GLU A 186 -13.49 -0.40 14.51
N SER A 187 -12.52 0.31 13.93
CA SER A 187 -11.36 -0.30 13.28
C SER A 187 -10.11 0.50 13.68
N GLU A 188 -9.80 1.62 13.04
CA GLU A 188 -8.64 2.46 13.35
C GLU A 188 -8.46 2.75 14.84
N ARG A 189 -9.51 3.26 15.52
CA ARG A 189 -9.44 3.64 16.94
C ARG A 189 -9.30 2.47 17.91
N TYR A 190 -9.67 1.26 17.46
CA TYR A 190 -9.61 0.06 18.28
C TYR A 190 -8.36 -0.77 18.03
N LEU A 191 -7.76 -0.67 16.84
CA LEU A 191 -6.58 -1.47 16.47
C LEU A 191 -5.45 -1.33 17.50
N PRO A 192 -5.03 -0.14 17.96
CA PRO A 192 -3.93 -0.03 18.93
C PRO A 192 -4.20 -0.81 20.22
N VAL A 193 -5.44 -0.76 20.72
CA VAL A 193 -5.89 -1.48 21.92
C VAL A 193 -5.89 -2.99 21.69
N LEU A 194 -6.38 -3.44 20.54
CA LEU A 194 -6.41 -4.85 20.19
C LEU A 194 -4.99 -5.42 20.09
N ILE A 195 -4.09 -4.73 19.39
CA ILE A 195 -2.71 -5.19 19.21
C ILE A 195 -1.99 -5.25 20.56
N THR A 196 -2.14 -4.25 21.44
CA THR A 196 -1.55 -4.32 22.79
C THR A 196 -2.02 -5.55 23.56
N LYS A 197 -3.33 -5.86 23.54
CA LYS A 197 -3.87 -7.07 24.20
C LYS A 197 -3.30 -8.37 23.62
N LEU A 198 -3.07 -8.41 22.31
CA LEU A 198 -2.49 -9.57 21.65
C LEU A 198 -1.00 -9.71 21.98
N GLU A 199 -0.25 -8.61 22.03
CA GLU A 199 1.15 -8.59 22.45
C GLU A 199 1.30 -9.08 23.89
N GLU A 200 0.52 -8.52 24.83
CA GLU A 200 0.52 -8.96 26.24
C GLU A 200 0.18 -10.45 26.37
N GLY A 201 -0.83 -10.93 25.63
CA GLY A 201 -1.21 -12.34 25.66
C GLY A 201 -0.18 -13.28 25.01
N LEU A 202 0.70 -12.78 24.14
CA LEU A 202 1.80 -13.56 23.56
C LEU A 202 3.01 -13.62 24.48
N GLU A 203 3.22 -12.63 25.36
CA GLU A 203 4.31 -12.64 26.36
C GLU A 203 4.09 -13.66 27.50
N GLU A 204 2.85 -14.13 27.69
CA GLU A 204 2.51 -15.18 28.68
C GLU A 204 2.94 -16.60 28.25
N TYR A 205 3.45 -16.78 27.03
CA TYR A 205 3.89 -18.06 26.44
C TYR A 205 5.37 -18.04 26.04
#